data_AF-A0A832QZ46-F1
#
_entry.id   AF-A0A832QZ46-F1
#
_cell.length_a   1.000
_cell.length_b   1.000
_cell.length_c   1.000
_cell.angle_alpha   90.00
_cell.angle_beta   90.00
_cell.angle_gamma   90.00
#
_symmetry.space_group_name_H-M   'P 1'
#
loop_
_entity.id
_entity.type
_entity.pdbx_description
1 polymer ?
#
loop_
_entity_poly.entity_id
_entity_poly.type
_entity_poly.pdbx_seq_one_letter_code
_entity_poly.pdbx_strand_id
1 'polypeptide(L)'
;MKSRIQKLKGFTLVELMAVMAITVVGFLAILYLQQGVIRGSANSWNMVQATHLARHVLETIRLEGAQWYNDSGNGEGGVLQTGFRYLSNVGPAMIGGTSGWLNAQFYPSGTQFQMVDQLGRQLNYDPGALQEIRPDRNPRFCARYRLTWLIPNQLIRAEVRVLWPRDGVRAGRYDQCEMEMDLRPADAFSITIPATVMKNVFVAH
;
A
#
# COMPACT_ATOMS: atom_id res chain seq x y z
N MET A 1 64.10 -28.24 33.02
CA MET A 1 62.85 -27.68 32.46
C MET A 1 62.51 -28.49 31.19
N LYS A 2 61.69 -29.55 31.31
CA LYS A 2 61.37 -30.46 30.19
C LYS A 2 60.00 -30.09 29.61
N SER A 3 60.00 -29.43 28.46
CA SER A 3 58.78 -29.19 27.68
C SER A 3 58.31 -30.54 27.09
N ARG A 4 57.14 -31.01 27.53
CA ARG A 4 56.44 -32.14 26.91
C ARG A 4 55.82 -31.63 25.62
N ILE A 5 56.41 -31.98 24.49
CA ILE A 5 55.78 -31.85 23.18
C ILE A 5 54.58 -32.80 23.18
N GLN A 6 53.36 -32.25 23.27
CA GLN A 6 52.14 -33.01 23.09
C GLN A 6 52.11 -33.54 21.66
N LYS A 7 52.07 -34.87 21.50
CA LYS A 7 51.80 -35.49 20.19
C LYS A 7 50.41 -35.03 19.74
N LEU A 8 50.37 -34.25 18.66
CA LEU A 8 49.15 -33.94 17.92
C LEU A 8 48.52 -35.27 17.48
N LYS A 9 47.45 -35.68 18.17
CA LYS A 9 46.62 -36.80 17.74
C LYS A 9 45.81 -36.32 16.54
N GLY A 10 45.99 -36.98 15.39
CA GLY A 10 45.19 -36.71 14.20
C GLY A 10 43.71 -36.98 14.45
N PHE A 11 42.84 -36.25 13.75
CA PHE A 11 41.39 -36.44 13.82
C PHE A 11 41.01 -37.83 13.32
N THR A 12 40.07 -38.47 14.01
CA THR A 12 39.52 -39.75 13.54
C THR A 12 38.50 -39.50 12.43
N LEU A 13 38.38 -40.44 11.49
CA LEU A 13 37.42 -40.33 10.38
C LEU A 13 35.98 -40.13 10.88
N VAL A 14 35.62 -40.80 11.99
CA VAL A 14 34.29 -40.68 12.63
C VAL A 14 34.05 -39.28 13.17
N GLU A 15 35.05 -38.65 13.77
CA GLU A 15 34.96 -37.28 14.28
C GLU A 15 34.73 -36.27 13.16
N LEU A 16 35.40 -36.45 12.02
CA LEU A 16 35.23 -35.59 10.85
C LEU A 16 33.85 -35.76 10.21
N MET A 17 33.32 -36.99 10.17
CA MET A 17 31.95 -37.26 9.73
C MET A 17 30.92 -36.63 10.68
N ALA A 18 31.14 -36.69 11.99
CA ALA A 18 30.24 -36.08 12.97
C ALA A 18 30.21 -34.54 12.83
N VAL A 19 31.39 -33.91 12.65
CA VAL A 19 31.47 -32.46 12.40
C VAL A 19 30.75 -32.09 11.11
N MET A 20 30.95 -32.84 10.02
CA MET A 20 30.27 -32.59 8.75
C MET A 20 28.74 -32.73 8.88
N ALA A 21 28.25 -33.72 9.62
CA ALA A 21 26.82 -33.89 9.82
C ALA A 21 26.22 -32.72 10.61
N ILE A 22 26.88 -32.28 11.68
CA ILE A 22 26.43 -31.15 12.52
C ILE A 22 26.45 -29.84 11.72
N THR A 23 27.49 -29.60 10.91
CA THR A 23 27.56 -28.38 10.09
C THR A 23 26.48 -28.33 9.02
N VAL A 24 26.16 -29.45 8.37
CA VAL A 24 25.08 -29.51 7.38
C VAL A 24 23.72 -29.22 8.03
N VAL A 25 23.42 -29.83 9.19
CA VAL A 25 22.16 -29.57 9.91
C VAL A 25 22.08 -28.12 10.38
N GLY A 26 23.18 -27.58 10.91
CA GLY A 26 23.25 -26.17 11.34
C GLY A 26 23.07 -25.19 10.18
N PHE A 27 23.67 -25.47 9.02
CA PHE A 27 23.52 -24.67 7.83
C PHE A 27 22.07 -24.66 7.32
N LEU A 28 21.41 -25.82 7.26
CA LEU A 28 19.99 -25.90 6.89
C LEU A 28 19.10 -25.10 7.85
N ALA A 29 19.34 -25.20 9.16
CA ALA A 29 18.58 -24.43 10.15
C ALA A 29 18.72 -22.91 9.94
N ILE A 30 19.93 -22.43 9.65
CA ILE A 30 20.19 -21.02 9.37
C ILE A 30 19.48 -20.57 8.08
N LEU A 31 19.51 -21.38 7.02
CA LEU A 31 18.83 -21.06 5.76
C LEU A 31 17.32 -20.87 5.95
N TYR A 32 16.67 -21.76 6.71
CA TYR A 32 15.24 -21.62 7.00
C TYR A 32 14.93 -20.34 7.79
N LEU A 33 15.77 -19.97 8.76
CA LEU A 33 15.62 -18.73 9.51
C LEU A 33 15.82 -17.50 8.62
N GLN A 34 16.83 -17.50 7.75
CA GLN A 34 17.10 -16.42 6.81
C GLN A 34 15.93 -16.21 5.85
N GLN A 35 15.33 -17.29 5.34
CA GLN A 35 14.14 -17.21 4.48
C GLN A 35 12.96 -16.55 5.21
N GLY A 36 12.75 -16.89 6.49
CA GLY A 36 11.74 -16.26 7.33
C GLY A 36 11.97 -14.75 7.50
N VAL A 37 13.20 -14.34 7.78
CA VAL A 37 13.57 -12.92 7.96
C VAL A 37 13.37 -12.13 6.66
N ILE A 38 13.76 -12.69 5.51
CA ILE A 38 13.59 -12.04 4.20
C ILE A 38 12.11 -11.80 3.91
N ARG A 39 11.25 -12.80 4.14
CA ARG A 39 9.79 -12.67 3.95
C ARG A 39 9.18 -11.65 4.92
N GLY A 40 9.59 -11.66 6.19
CA GLY A 40 9.14 -10.70 7.19
C GLY A 40 9.51 -9.26 6.84
N SER A 41 10.75 -9.05 6.38
CA SER A 41 11.23 -7.77 5.89
C SER A 41 10.41 -7.30 4.67
N ALA A 42 10.24 -8.16 3.66
CA ALA A 42 9.45 -7.84 2.46
C ALA A 42 8.01 -7.44 2.79
N ASN A 43 7.35 -8.13 3.73
CA ASN A 43 6.00 -7.77 4.15
C ASN A 43 5.95 -6.41 4.88
N SER A 44 6.97 -6.12 5.68
CA SER A 44 7.08 -4.83 6.38
C SER A 44 7.24 -3.67 5.39
N TRP A 45 8.06 -3.84 4.35
CA TRP A 45 8.18 -2.87 3.26
C TRP A 45 6.84 -2.62 2.56
N ASN A 46 6.09 -3.68 2.28
CA ASN A 46 4.77 -3.54 1.64
C ASN A 46 3.80 -2.75 2.51
N MET A 47 3.78 -3.01 3.82
CA MET A 47 2.93 -2.30 4.76
C MET A 47 3.27 -0.81 4.84
N VAL A 48 4.57 -0.46 4.85
CA VAL A 48 5.04 0.93 4.83
C VAL A 48 4.62 1.61 3.53
N GLN A 49 4.88 1.00 2.38
CA GLN A 49 4.49 1.53 1.07
C GLN A 49 2.98 1.73 0.95
N ALA A 50 2.18 0.74 1.36
CA ALA A 50 0.72 0.85 1.39
C ALA A 50 0.26 2.02 2.26
N THR A 51 0.90 2.22 3.43
CA THR A 51 0.56 3.32 4.34
C THR A 51 0.89 4.68 3.74
N HIS A 52 2.04 4.83 3.08
CA HIS A 52 2.38 6.05 2.37
C HIS A 52 1.39 6.34 1.24
N LEU A 53 1.00 5.32 0.48
CA LEU A 53 0.01 5.43 -0.58
C LEU A 53 -1.36 5.86 -0.05
N ALA A 54 -1.83 5.24 1.03
CA ALA A 54 -3.09 5.58 1.68
C ALA A 54 -3.09 7.03 2.19
N ARG A 55 -2.00 7.45 2.84
CA ARG A 55 -1.82 8.83 3.29
C ARG A 55 -1.80 9.80 2.13
N HIS A 56 -1.10 9.48 1.05
CA HIS A 56 -1.06 10.35 -0.13
C HIS A 56 -2.46 10.62 -0.68
N VAL A 57 -3.26 9.58 -0.91
CA VAL A 57 -4.64 9.72 -1.40
C VAL A 57 -5.47 10.54 -0.41
N LEU A 58 -5.35 10.30 0.91
CA LEU A 58 -6.03 11.09 1.93
C LEU A 58 -5.62 12.57 1.92
N GLU A 59 -4.32 12.87 1.76
CA GLU A 59 -3.86 14.25 1.65
C GLU A 59 -4.39 14.91 0.38
N THR A 60 -4.49 14.19 -0.74
CA THR A 60 -5.12 14.74 -1.94
C THR A 60 -6.60 15.06 -1.69
N ILE A 61 -7.35 14.18 -1.03
CA ILE A 61 -8.75 14.44 -0.67
C ILE A 61 -8.87 15.63 0.30
N ARG A 62 -7.93 15.78 1.24
CA ARG A 62 -7.87 16.94 2.15
C ARG A 62 -7.57 18.24 1.42
N LEU A 63 -6.67 18.21 0.44
CA LEU A 63 -6.34 19.37 -0.40
C LEU A 63 -7.56 19.80 -1.22
N GLU A 64 -8.30 18.86 -1.83
CA GLU A 64 -9.59 19.16 -2.47
C GLU A 64 -10.57 19.77 -1.46
N GLY A 65 -10.62 19.21 -0.25
CA GLY A 65 -11.43 19.73 0.85
C GLY A 65 -11.11 21.16 1.29
N ALA A 66 -9.83 21.53 1.33
CA ALA A 66 -9.41 22.88 1.68
C ALA A 66 -9.89 23.92 0.65
N GLN A 67 -10.00 23.49 -0.61
CA GLN A 67 -10.53 24.29 -1.71
C GLN A 67 -12.05 24.21 -1.83
N TRP A 68 -12.72 23.36 -1.04
CA TRP A 68 -14.16 23.17 -1.13
C TRP A 68 -14.90 24.34 -0.49
N TYR A 69 -15.44 25.24 -1.31
CA TYR A 69 -16.15 26.43 -0.83
C TYR A 69 -17.59 26.53 -1.31
N ASN A 70 -17.94 25.93 -2.45
CA ASN A 70 -19.29 25.95 -2.99
C ASN A 70 -19.79 24.55 -3.29
N ASP A 71 -21.09 24.33 -3.09
CA ASP A 71 -21.76 23.09 -3.44
C ASP A 71 -22.72 23.37 -4.58
N SER A 72 -22.27 23.14 -5.82
CA SER A 72 -23.07 23.26 -7.04
C SER A 72 -23.84 21.97 -7.35
N GLY A 73 -23.72 20.93 -6.52
CA GLY A 73 -24.45 19.68 -6.64
C GLY A 73 -25.92 19.88 -6.31
N ASN A 74 -26.74 20.19 -7.31
CA ASN A 74 -28.20 20.35 -7.23
C ASN A 74 -28.93 19.03 -6.85
N GLY A 75 -28.64 18.44 -5.69
CA GLY A 75 -29.32 17.24 -5.18
C GLY A 75 -28.90 15.90 -5.80
N GLU A 76 -28.14 15.88 -6.90
CA GLU A 76 -27.66 14.65 -7.55
C GLU A 76 -26.46 14.01 -6.83
N GLY A 77 -25.87 14.70 -5.84
CA GLY A 77 -24.70 14.23 -5.10
C GLY A 77 -23.38 14.63 -5.75
N GLY A 78 -22.31 14.66 -4.95
CA GLY A 78 -20.99 15.10 -5.42
C GLY A 78 -20.75 16.59 -5.27
N VAL A 79 -19.50 16.96 -4.93
CA VAL A 79 -19.05 18.35 -4.93
C VAL A 79 -18.66 18.73 -6.37
N LEU A 80 -19.54 19.43 -7.08
CA LEU A 80 -19.41 19.75 -8.52
C LEU A 80 -18.50 20.98 -8.80
N GLN A 81 -17.35 21.07 -8.14
CA GLN A 81 -16.33 22.09 -8.45
C GLN A 81 -15.34 21.57 -9.48
N THR A 82 -14.94 22.45 -10.41
CA THR A 82 -13.94 22.12 -11.42
C THR A 82 -12.60 21.83 -10.75
N GLY A 83 -12.04 20.64 -11.02
CA GLY A 83 -10.76 20.20 -10.45
C GLY A 83 -10.87 19.21 -9.30
N PHE A 84 -12.06 18.93 -8.77
CA PHE A 84 -12.24 17.89 -7.75
C PHE A 84 -12.43 16.52 -8.40
N ARG A 85 -11.50 15.61 -8.13
CA ARG A 85 -11.50 14.25 -8.67
C ARG A 85 -12.15 13.27 -7.70
N TYR A 86 -11.89 13.42 -6.41
CA TYR A 86 -12.40 12.49 -5.40
C TYR A 86 -13.73 12.97 -4.84
N LEU A 87 -13.81 14.23 -4.40
CA LEU A 87 -15.00 14.79 -3.76
C LEU A 87 -16.23 14.90 -4.69
N SER A 88 -16.03 14.87 -6.01
CA SER A 88 -17.11 14.81 -6.99
C SER A 88 -17.91 13.50 -6.94
N ASN A 89 -17.38 12.44 -6.33
CA ASN A 89 -18.01 11.11 -6.31
C ASN A 89 -18.69 10.75 -4.98
N VAL A 90 -18.87 11.68 -4.03
CA VAL A 90 -19.34 11.37 -2.65
C VAL A 90 -20.77 10.79 -2.55
N GLY A 91 -21.52 10.77 -3.66
CA GLY A 91 -22.91 10.30 -3.67
C GLY A 91 -23.89 11.37 -3.14
N PRO A 92 -25.19 11.03 -3.02
CA PRO A 92 -26.24 11.99 -2.71
C PRO A 92 -26.02 12.68 -1.36
N ALA A 93 -26.30 13.98 -1.30
CA ALA A 93 -26.14 14.84 -0.12
C ALA A 93 -27.20 14.56 0.97
N MET A 94 -27.18 13.35 1.52
CA MET A 94 -28.01 12.91 2.63
C MET A 94 -27.13 12.32 3.73
N ILE A 95 -27.59 12.34 4.98
CA ILE A 95 -26.83 11.74 6.09
C ILE A 95 -26.61 10.26 5.78
N GLY A 96 -25.34 9.83 5.77
CA GLY A 96 -24.96 8.46 5.40
C GLY A 96 -24.93 8.18 3.90
N GLY A 97 -25.21 9.17 3.05
CA GLY A 97 -25.00 9.08 1.60
C GLY A 97 -23.54 8.75 1.31
N THR A 98 -23.29 7.73 0.50
CA THR A 98 -21.95 7.19 0.27
C THR A 98 -21.67 6.95 -1.20
N SER A 99 -20.40 7.10 -1.58
CA SER A 99 -19.87 6.73 -2.88
C SER A 99 -19.76 5.22 -3.10
N GLY A 100 -19.87 4.42 -2.02
CA GLY A 100 -19.33 3.05 -2.02
C GLY A 100 -17.81 3.05 -2.14
N TRP A 101 -17.21 1.86 -2.34
CA TRP A 101 -15.78 1.75 -2.59
C TRP A 101 -15.48 2.02 -4.06
N LEU A 102 -14.78 3.12 -4.30
CA LEU A 102 -14.31 3.51 -5.62
C LEU A 102 -12.80 3.28 -5.70
N ASN A 103 -12.33 2.90 -6.89
CA ASN A 103 -10.89 2.81 -7.14
C ASN A 103 -10.32 4.22 -7.20
N ALA A 104 -9.21 4.47 -6.49
CA ALA A 104 -8.58 5.79 -6.45
C ALA A 104 -8.10 6.25 -7.84
N GLN A 105 -7.93 5.31 -8.78
CA GLN A 105 -7.48 5.52 -10.16
C GLN A 105 -6.34 6.55 -10.20
N PHE A 106 -5.10 6.12 -10.03
CA PHE A 106 -3.95 7.02 -10.01
C PHE A 106 -3.80 7.77 -11.34
N TYR A 107 -4.18 9.07 -11.35
CA TYR A 107 -4.15 10.00 -12.50
C TYR A 107 -4.79 9.40 -13.79
N PRO A 108 -5.01 10.11 -14.93
CA PRO A 108 -5.82 9.54 -16.03
C PRO A 108 -5.22 8.24 -16.59
N SER A 109 -6.05 7.40 -17.21
CA SER A 109 -5.57 6.21 -17.94
C SER A 109 -4.42 6.60 -18.87
N GLY A 110 -3.21 6.12 -18.61
CA GLY A 110 -2.01 6.45 -19.38
C GLY A 110 -1.03 7.41 -18.70
N THR A 111 -1.30 7.94 -17.51
CA THR A 111 -0.25 8.57 -16.70
C THR A 111 0.62 7.52 -16.06
N GLN A 112 1.93 7.66 -16.26
CA GLN A 112 2.92 6.84 -15.58
C GLN A 112 2.70 6.96 -14.08
N PHE A 113 2.71 5.82 -13.39
CA PHE A 113 2.71 5.79 -11.93
C PHE A 113 3.85 6.71 -11.45
N GLN A 114 3.66 7.47 -10.38
CA GLN A 114 4.67 8.38 -9.85
C GLN A 114 4.84 8.09 -8.36
N MET A 115 6.07 7.90 -7.91
CA MET A 115 6.34 7.88 -6.47
C MET A 115 6.15 9.29 -5.94
N VAL A 116 5.55 9.38 -4.76
CA VAL A 116 5.51 10.62 -4.01
C VAL A 116 6.69 10.56 -3.04
N ASP A 117 7.66 11.43 -3.26
CA ASP A 117 8.81 11.57 -2.37
C ASP A 117 8.34 12.00 -0.96
N GLN A 118 9.20 11.86 0.04
CA GLN A 118 9.00 12.35 1.41
C GLN A 118 8.64 13.84 1.47
N LEU A 119 8.98 14.60 0.42
CA LEU A 119 8.65 16.01 0.25
C LEU A 119 7.30 16.26 -0.46
N GLY A 120 6.51 15.22 -0.75
CA GLY A 120 5.21 15.35 -1.43
C GLY A 120 5.33 15.57 -2.94
N ARG A 121 6.55 15.50 -3.51
CA ARG A 121 6.78 15.71 -4.94
C ARG A 121 6.49 14.42 -5.70
N GLN A 122 5.69 14.53 -6.75
CA GLN A 122 5.48 13.43 -7.68
C GLN A 122 6.73 13.29 -8.55
N LEU A 123 7.41 12.16 -8.44
CA LEU A 123 8.57 11.78 -9.22
C LEU A 123 8.19 10.66 -10.18
N ASN A 124 8.55 10.83 -11.46
CA ASN A 124 8.46 9.75 -12.44
C ASN A 124 9.35 8.58 -11.99
N TYR A 125 8.92 7.34 -12.23
CA TYR A 125 9.83 6.20 -12.10
C TYR A 125 11.00 6.37 -13.06
N ASP A 126 12.17 5.90 -12.63
CA ASP A 126 13.34 5.76 -13.49
C ASP A 126 12.96 4.94 -14.75
N PRO A 127 13.37 5.35 -15.96
CA PRO A 127 13.16 4.57 -17.18
C PRO A 127 13.59 3.10 -17.07
N GLY A 128 14.62 2.76 -16.28
CA GLY A 128 14.99 1.36 -16.01
C GLY A 128 13.96 0.63 -15.14
N ALA A 129 13.36 1.32 -14.16
CA ALA A 129 12.28 0.77 -13.34
C ALA A 129 10.97 0.62 -14.12
N LEU A 130 10.70 1.50 -15.09
CA LEU A 130 9.55 1.40 -16.00
C LEU A 130 9.66 0.24 -17.01
N GLN A 131 10.86 -0.28 -17.27
CA GLN A 131 11.05 -1.48 -18.09
C GLN A 131 10.66 -2.75 -17.33
N GLU A 132 10.88 -2.78 -16.01
CA GLU A 132 10.51 -3.90 -15.14
C GLU A 132 9.06 -3.79 -14.65
N ILE A 133 8.61 -2.55 -14.39
CA ILE A 133 7.26 -2.22 -13.93
C ILE A 133 6.48 -1.67 -15.12
N ARG A 134 5.70 -2.55 -15.75
CA ARG A 134 4.78 -2.20 -16.84
C ARG A 134 3.95 -0.95 -16.49
N PRO A 135 4.07 0.18 -17.22
CA PRO A 135 3.42 1.44 -16.87
C PRO A 135 1.89 1.39 -16.98
N ASP A 136 1.34 0.38 -17.64
CA ASP A 136 -0.10 0.11 -17.77
C ASP A 136 -0.71 -0.57 -16.53
N ARG A 137 0.10 -1.02 -15.56
CA ARG A 137 -0.38 -1.77 -14.39
C ARG A 137 0.37 -1.34 -13.14
N ASN A 138 -0.36 -1.01 -12.09
CA ASN A 138 0.20 -0.87 -10.74
C ASN A 138 0.00 -2.21 -10.01
N PRO A 139 0.89 -3.20 -10.16
CA PRO A 139 0.51 -4.61 -10.01
C PRO A 139 0.60 -5.12 -8.57
N ARG A 140 1.00 -4.28 -7.61
CA ARG A 140 1.19 -4.69 -6.21
C ARG A 140 0.19 -4.09 -5.24
N PHE A 141 -0.31 -2.87 -5.48
CA PHE A 141 -1.19 -2.18 -4.54
C PHE A 141 -2.44 -1.65 -5.22
N CYS A 142 -3.60 -2.04 -4.68
CA CYS A 142 -4.88 -1.49 -5.07
C CYS A 142 -5.36 -0.48 -4.03
N ALA A 143 -5.40 0.80 -4.40
CA ALA A 143 -5.95 1.84 -3.55
C ALA A 143 -7.41 2.13 -3.90
N ARG A 144 -8.24 2.10 -2.88
CA ARG A 144 -9.67 2.43 -2.93
C ARG A 144 -9.99 3.51 -1.94
N TYR A 145 -10.99 4.29 -2.25
CA TYR A 145 -11.52 5.28 -1.34
C TYR A 145 -13.04 5.16 -1.26
N ARG A 146 -13.57 5.55 -0.11
CA ARG A 146 -14.99 5.66 0.14
C ARG A 146 -15.24 6.99 0.81
N LEU A 147 -16.19 7.73 0.29
CA LEU A 147 -16.66 8.98 0.88
C LEU A 147 -18.06 8.74 1.46
N THR A 148 -18.34 9.38 2.59
CA THR A 148 -19.63 9.29 3.26
C THR A 148 -19.98 10.63 3.87
N TRP A 149 -21.18 11.13 3.58
CA TRP A 149 -21.70 12.34 4.21
C TRP A 149 -21.97 12.10 5.70
N LEU A 150 -21.28 12.86 6.56
CA LEU A 150 -21.59 12.96 7.98
C LEU A 150 -22.62 14.07 8.22
N ILE A 151 -22.40 15.21 7.58
CA ILE A 151 -23.33 16.34 7.55
C ILE A 151 -23.48 16.75 6.08
N PRO A 152 -24.69 16.68 5.51
CA PRO A 152 -24.94 17.06 4.12
C PRO A 152 -24.36 18.43 3.79
N ASN A 153 -23.63 18.53 2.68
CA ASN A 153 -23.02 19.75 2.15
C ASN A 153 -22.02 20.46 3.08
N GLN A 154 -21.54 19.79 4.14
CA GLN A 154 -20.64 20.40 5.13
C GLN A 154 -19.48 19.49 5.55
N LEU A 155 -19.74 18.21 5.79
CA LEU A 155 -18.76 17.31 6.39
C LEU A 155 -18.82 15.92 5.75
N ILE A 156 -17.68 15.48 5.24
CA ILE A 156 -17.49 14.19 4.58
C ILE A 156 -16.47 13.38 5.38
N ARG A 157 -16.78 12.12 5.65
CA ARG A 157 -15.82 11.10 6.09
C ARG A 157 -15.21 10.46 4.86
N ALA A 158 -13.90 10.56 4.72
CA ALA A 158 -13.12 9.88 3.70
C ALA A 158 -12.43 8.65 4.32
N GLU A 159 -12.54 7.51 3.68
CA GLU A 159 -11.84 6.30 4.07
C GLU A 159 -11.02 5.82 2.89
N VAL A 160 -9.72 5.61 3.10
CA VAL A 160 -8.84 5.06 2.07
C VAL A 160 -8.37 3.70 2.51
N ARG A 161 -8.53 2.72 1.63
CA ARG A 161 -8.07 1.36 1.80
C ARG A 161 -7.03 1.02 0.75
N VAL A 162 -5.95 0.37 1.16
CA VAL A 162 -4.95 -0.16 0.23
C VAL A 162 -4.84 -1.66 0.42
N LEU A 163 -5.01 -2.42 -0.66
CA LEU A 163 -4.93 -3.87 -0.70
C LEU A 163 -3.69 -4.34 -1.47
N TRP A 164 -3.07 -5.43 -1.05
CA TRP A 164 -1.99 -6.09 -1.79
C TRP A 164 -2.05 -7.61 -1.60
N PRO A 165 -1.57 -8.41 -2.57
CA PRO A 165 -1.65 -9.87 -2.47
C PRO A 165 -0.74 -10.41 -1.36
N ARG A 166 -1.16 -11.53 -0.76
CA ARG A 166 -0.29 -12.33 0.11
C ARG A 166 0.71 -13.15 -0.69
N ASP A 167 1.78 -13.57 -0.03
CA ASP A 167 2.76 -14.48 -0.62
C ASP A 167 2.10 -15.78 -1.09
N GLY A 168 2.37 -16.18 -2.34
CA GLY A 168 1.84 -17.42 -2.92
C GLY A 168 0.49 -17.29 -3.63
N VAL A 169 -0.13 -16.10 -3.64
CA VAL A 169 -1.38 -15.84 -4.38
C VAL A 169 -1.06 -15.39 -5.82
N ARG A 170 -1.91 -15.79 -6.79
CA ARG A 170 -1.74 -15.38 -8.20
C ARG A 170 -1.97 -13.87 -8.34
N ALA A 171 -0.89 -13.13 -8.63
CA ALA A 171 -0.87 -11.68 -8.76
C ALA A 171 -1.84 -11.12 -9.82
N GLY A 172 -2.13 -11.87 -10.90
CA GLY A 172 -2.89 -11.37 -12.05
C GLY A 172 -4.31 -10.84 -11.80
N ARG A 173 -4.93 -11.17 -10.65
CA ARG A 173 -6.23 -10.58 -10.24
C ARG A 173 -6.09 -9.23 -9.53
N TYR A 174 -4.95 -9.01 -8.88
CA TYR A 174 -4.63 -7.79 -8.15
C TYR A 174 -4.19 -6.67 -9.11
N ASP A 175 -3.64 -7.05 -10.27
CA ASP A 175 -3.24 -6.14 -11.35
C ASP A 175 -4.38 -5.23 -11.84
N GLN A 176 -5.64 -5.69 -11.76
CA GLN A 176 -6.80 -5.00 -12.32
C GLN A 176 -7.65 -4.27 -11.28
N CYS A 177 -7.29 -4.33 -9.99
CA CYS A 177 -8.07 -3.68 -8.93
C CYS A 177 -9.58 -4.06 -8.94
N GLU A 178 -9.90 -5.32 -9.26
CA GLU A 178 -11.28 -5.81 -9.43
C GLU A 178 -12.12 -5.67 -8.15
N MET A 179 -13.38 -5.24 -8.26
CA MET A 179 -14.24 -4.96 -7.10
C MET A 179 -14.33 -6.11 -6.09
N GLU A 180 -14.23 -7.36 -6.55
CA GLU A 180 -14.34 -8.57 -5.73
C GLU A 180 -13.14 -8.88 -4.82
N MET A 181 -12.04 -8.13 -4.92
CA MET A 181 -10.85 -8.36 -4.08
C MET A 181 -11.16 -8.31 -2.57
N ASP A 182 -12.11 -7.47 -2.17
CA ASP A 182 -12.53 -7.34 -0.77
C ASP A 182 -13.28 -8.58 -0.24
N LEU A 183 -13.83 -9.41 -1.13
CA LEU A 183 -14.57 -10.63 -0.76
C LEU A 183 -13.64 -11.79 -0.41
N ARG A 184 -12.33 -11.64 -0.60
CA ARG A 184 -11.33 -12.70 -0.39
C ARG A 184 -10.22 -12.22 0.57
N PRO A 185 -10.53 -11.99 1.87
CA PRO A 185 -9.55 -11.53 2.84
C PRO A 185 -8.40 -12.53 3.07
N ALA A 186 -8.58 -13.80 2.70
CA ALA A 186 -7.53 -14.81 2.74
C ALA A 186 -6.43 -14.59 1.70
N ASP A 187 -6.73 -13.88 0.61
CA ASP A 187 -5.83 -13.71 -0.54
C ASP A 187 -5.05 -12.39 -0.47
N ALA A 188 -5.52 -11.42 0.33
CA ALA A 188 -4.98 -10.07 0.42
C ALA A 188 -4.58 -9.67 1.84
N PHE A 189 -3.63 -8.75 1.93
CA PHE A 189 -3.51 -7.86 3.07
C PHE A 189 -4.22 -6.54 2.75
N SER A 190 -4.71 -5.86 3.78
CA SER A 190 -5.34 -4.54 3.62
C SER A 190 -5.04 -3.64 4.80
N ILE A 191 -4.84 -2.36 4.53
CA ILE A 191 -4.92 -1.30 5.54
C ILE A 191 -6.06 -0.36 5.20
N THR A 192 -6.72 0.20 6.21
CA THR A 192 -7.74 1.24 6.01
C THR A 192 -7.44 2.41 6.95
N ILE A 193 -7.41 3.62 6.41
CA ILE A 193 -7.17 4.85 7.17
C ILE A 193 -8.35 5.80 6.93
N PRO A 194 -9.10 6.18 7.98
CA PRO A 194 -10.16 7.17 7.88
C PRO A 194 -9.63 8.59 8.11
N ALA A 195 -10.29 9.57 7.51
CA ALA A 195 -10.14 10.99 7.76
C ALA A 195 -11.49 11.71 7.59
N THR A 196 -11.60 12.92 8.11
CA THR A 196 -12.74 13.81 7.87
C THR A 196 -12.28 15.03 7.08
N VAL A 197 -13.15 15.48 6.19
CA VAL A 197 -12.95 16.64 5.34
C VAL A 197 -14.18 17.53 5.46
N MET A 198 -13.95 18.81 5.76
CA MET A 198 -14.99 19.79 6.01
C MET A 198 -14.95 20.88 4.95
N LYS A 199 -16.12 21.41 4.60
CA LYS A 199 -16.27 22.56 3.73
C LYS A 199 -15.57 23.78 4.34
N ASN A 200 -14.82 24.50 3.51
CA ASN A 200 -14.21 25.76 3.89
C ASN A 200 -15.27 26.86 3.93
N VAL A 201 -15.54 27.38 5.13
CA VAL A 201 -16.55 28.42 5.38
C VAL A 201 -15.95 29.84 5.31
N PHE A 202 -14.62 29.94 5.19
CA PHE A 202 -13.89 31.21 5.31
C PHE A 202 -13.57 31.88 3.96
N VAL A 203 -14.07 31.35 2.84
CA VAL A 203 -13.90 31.99 1.54
C VAL A 203 -14.94 33.12 1.45
N ALA A 204 -14.54 34.32 1.86
CA ALA A 204 -15.31 35.54 1.62
C ALA A 204 -15.36 35.79 0.10
N HIS A 205 -16.58 35.91 -0.43
CA HIS A 205 -16.82 36.36 -1.80
C HIS A 205 -16.44 37.83 -2.00
#